data_AF-A0A7C6T0H8-F1
#
_entry.id   AF-A0A7C6T0H8-F1
#
_cell.length_a   1.000
_cell.length_b   1.000
_cell.length_c   1.000
_cell.angle_alpha   90.00
_cell.angle_beta   90.00
_cell.angle_gamma   90.00
#
_symmetry.space_group_name_H-M   'P 1'
#
loop_
_entity.id
_entity.type
_entity.pdbx_description
1 polymer ?
#
loop_
_entity_poly.entity_id
_entity_poly.type
_entity_poly.pdbx_seq_one_letter_code
_entity_poly.pdbx_strand_id
1 'polypeptide(L)'
;MNPSREDIRNLLLGIHKVVVDASMTGSMEDSGPYLADMFNKCLSVLTEQGDAVASNLFVTIDRNKAELDEIGAAATLLASYLKGPGPEVAVFDKTREKDN
;
A
#
# COMPACT_ATOMS: atom_id res chain seq x y z
N MET A 1 12.03 16.89 4.46
CA MET A 1 12.47 15.53 4.83
C MET A 1 11.49 14.59 4.14
N ASN A 2 11.95 13.70 3.25
CA ASN A 2 11.06 12.79 2.54
C ASN A 2 10.77 11.58 3.44
N PRO A 3 9.51 11.12 3.55
CA PRO A 3 9.17 9.96 4.38
C PRO A 3 9.84 8.70 3.83
N SER A 4 10.31 7.83 4.73
CA SER A 4 10.93 6.57 4.33
C SER A 4 9.87 5.60 3.77
N ARG A 5 10.31 4.56 3.05
CA ARG A 5 9.43 3.46 2.62
C ARG A 5 8.72 2.79 3.80
N GLU A 6 9.39 2.70 4.94
CA GLU A 6 8.82 2.14 6.17
C GLU A 6 7.73 3.04 6.76
N ASP A 7 7.92 4.37 6.74
CA ASP A 7 6.90 5.33 7.17
C ASP A 7 5.63 5.21 6.32
N ILE A 8 5.79 5.13 5.00
CA ILE A 8 4.67 4.98 4.05
C ILE A 8 3.97 3.64 4.29
N ARG A 9 4.72 2.56 4.49
CA ARG A 9 4.17 1.24 4.81
C ARG A 9 3.37 1.25 6.11
N ASN A 10 3.89 1.86 7.16
CA ASN A 10 3.20 1.96 8.46
C ASN A 10 1.91 2.76 8.34
N LEU A 11 1.90 3.83 7.53
CA LEU A 11 0.69 4.60 7.26
C LEU A 11 -0.36 3.78 6.49
N LEU A 12 0.04 3.01 5.49
CA LEU A 12 -0.85 2.11 4.76
C LEU A 12 -1.47 1.02 5.66
N LEU A 13 -0.69 0.45 6.58
CA LEU A 13 -1.22 -0.46 7.60
C LEU A 13 -2.21 0.23 8.55
N GLY A 14 -1.96 1.51 8.88
CA GLY A 14 -2.89 2.34 9.62
C GLY A 14 -4.23 2.52 8.89
N ILE A 15 -4.20 2.82 7.59
CA ILE A 15 -5.41 2.93 6.74
C ILE A 15 -6.18 1.61 6.77
N HIS A 16 -5.52 0.48 6.53
CA HIS A 16 -6.17 -0.84 6.56
C HIS A 16 -6.82 -1.12 7.93
N LYS A 17 -6.13 -0.81 9.03
CA LYS A 17 -6.69 -1.00 10.37
C LYS A 17 -7.96 -0.17 10.58
N VAL A 18 -7.94 1.11 10.19
CA VAL A 18 -9.12 1.99 10.29
C VAL A 18 -10.28 1.43 9.48
N VAL A 19 -10.02 0.96 8.26
CA VAL A 19 -11.04 0.31 7.41
C VAL A 19 -11.64 -0.91 8.10
N VAL A 20 -10.81 -1.81 8.64
CA VAL A 20 -11.27 -3.03 9.33
C VAL A 20 -12.12 -2.68 10.54
N ASP A 21 -11.68 -1.71 11.35
CA ASP A 21 -12.42 -1.24 12.52
C ASP A 21 -13.76 -0.60 12.10
N ALA A 22 -13.79 0.18 11.02
CA ALA A 22 -15.00 0.78 10.45
C ALA A 22 -15.99 -0.29 9.95
N SER A 23 -15.52 -1.27 9.17
CA SER A 23 -16.35 -2.36 8.66
C SER A 23 -16.94 -3.23 9.77
N MET A 24 -16.23 -3.41 10.90
CA MET A 24 -16.75 -4.17 12.05
C MET A 24 -17.77 -3.38 12.89
N THR A 25 -17.60 -2.07 12.99
CA THR A 25 -18.41 -1.21 13.87
C THR A 25 -19.60 -0.57 13.17
N GLY A 26 -19.59 -0.55 11.83
CA GLY A 26 -20.51 0.26 11.02
C GLY A 26 -20.32 1.77 11.24
N SER A 27 -19.31 2.19 12.01
CA SER A 27 -18.97 3.60 12.16
C SER A 27 -18.11 4.01 10.98
N MET A 28 -18.29 5.23 10.48
CA MET A 28 -17.50 5.86 9.40
C MET A 28 -18.03 5.74 7.95
N GLU A 29 -19.36 5.71 7.73
CA GLU A 29 -20.00 5.73 6.39
C GLU A 29 -19.46 6.83 5.45
N ASP A 30 -18.98 7.96 5.97
CA ASP A 30 -18.46 9.08 5.18
C ASP A 30 -16.93 9.20 5.12
N SER A 31 -16.19 8.20 5.62
CA SER A 31 -14.72 8.28 5.69
C SER A 31 -13.98 7.81 4.43
N GLY A 32 -14.67 7.12 3.51
CA GLY A 32 -14.11 6.59 2.27
C GLY A 32 -13.32 7.62 1.46
N PRO A 33 -13.86 8.83 1.18
CA PRO A 33 -13.14 9.86 0.44
C PRO A 33 -11.82 10.29 1.11
N TYR A 34 -11.82 10.38 2.45
CA TYR A 34 -10.63 10.78 3.20
C TYR A 34 -9.56 9.68 3.20
N LEU A 35 -9.95 8.42 3.35
CA LEU A 35 -9.03 7.29 3.34
C LEU A 35 -8.45 7.05 1.94
N ALA A 36 -9.25 7.26 0.88
CA ALA A 36 -8.78 7.26 -0.50
C ALA A 36 -7.75 8.37 -0.76
N ASP A 37 -8.01 9.59 -0.31
CA ASP A 37 -7.04 10.69 -0.42
C ASP A 37 -5.72 10.35 0.29
N MET A 38 -5.79 9.71 1.46
CA MET A 38 -4.59 9.28 2.19
C MET A 38 -3.82 8.18 1.46
N PHE A 39 -4.50 7.16 0.93
CA PHE A 39 -3.89 6.13 0.11
C PHE A 39 -3.23 6.73 -1.13
N ASN A 40 -3.93 7.61 -1.85
CA ASN A 40 -3.43 8.26 -3.06
C ASN A 40 -2.18 9.11 -2.78
N LYS A 41 -2.12 9.77 -1.62
CA LYS A 41 -0.91 10.51 -1.19
C LYS A 41 0.28 9.58 -0.96
N CYS A 42 0.08 8.41 -0.32
CA CYS A 42 1.13 7.41 -0.17
C CYS A 42 1.67 6.97 -1.54
N LEU A 43 0.78 6.71 -2.50
CA LEU A 43 1.14 6.31 -3.86
C LEU A 43 1.88 7.43 -4.62
N SER A 44 1.44 8.69 -4.50
CA SER A 44 2.11 9.84 -5.11
C SER A 44 3.54 9.99 -4.59
N VAL A 45 3.72 9.88 -3.26
CA VAL A 45 5.04 9.97 -2.63
C VAL A 45 5.97 8.87 -3.13
N LEU A 46 5.49 7.63 -3.25
CA LEU A 46 6.30 6.53 -3.82
C LEU A 46 6.68 6.79 -5.28
N THR A 47 5.75 7.33 -6.05
CA THR A 47 5.97 7.69 -7.46
C THR A 47 7.03 8.80 -7.58
N GLU A 48 6.93 9.84 -6.75
CA GLU A 48 7.90 10.94 -6.67
C GLU A 48 9.28 10.47 -6.19
N GLN A 49 9.34 9.41 -5.38
CA GLN A 49 10.58 8.74 -4.97
C GLN A 49 11.20 7.86 -6.07
N GLY A 50 10.55 7.74 -7.23
CA GLY A 50 11.02 6.95 -8.37
C GLY A 50 10.66 5.47 -8.32
N ASP A 51 9.67 5.06 -7.52
CA ASP A 51 9.19 3.69 -7.50
C ASP A 51 8.34 3.37 -8.75
N ALA A 52 9.02 2.91 -9.80
CA ALA A 52 8.40 2.52 -11.07
C ALA A 52 7.43 1.33 -10.92
N VAL A 53 7.61 0.48 -9.91
CA VAL A 53 6.73 -0.67 -9.71
C VAL A 53 5.44 -0.23 -9.04
N ALA A 54 5.54 0.60 -8.00
CA ALA A 54 4.37 1.17 -7.34
C ALA A 54 3.49 1.95 -8.33
N SER A 55 4.10 2.79 -9.17
CA SER A 55 3.39 3.62 -10.15
C SER A 55 2.74 2.84 -11.31
N ASN A 56 3.25 1.65 -11.65
CA ASN A 56 2.68 0.82 -12.71
C ASN A 56 1.64 -0.20 -12.21
N LEU A 57 1.77 -0.68 -10.97
CA LEU A 57 0.91 -1.74 -10.43
C LEU A 57 -0.24 -1.22 -9.58
N PHE A 58 -0.12 -0.03 -9.01
CA PHE A 58 -1.14 0.55 -8.14
C PHE A 58 -1.75 1.78 -8.79
N VAL A 59 -3.07 1.86 -8.72
CA VAL A 59 -3.85 2.96 -9.28
C VAL A 59 -4.41 3.83 -8.17
N THR A 60 -4.64 5.10 -8.48
CA THR A 60 -5.35 5.99 -7.55
C THR A 60 -6.82 5.59 -7.44
N ILE A 61 -7.37 5.76 -6.24
CA ILE A 61 -8.78 5.49 -5.94
C ILE A 61 -9.58 6.77 -6.18
N ASP A 62 -10.70 6.67 -6.92
CA ASP A 62 -11.64 7.79 -7.08
C ASP A 62 -12.36 8.04 -5.75
N ARG A 63 -12.06 9.18 -5.12
CA ARG A 63 -12.65 9.61 -3.84
C ARG A 63 -14.18 9.59 -3.82
N ASN A 64 -14.85 9.76 -4.96
CA ASN A 64 -16.31 9.83 -5.02
C ASN A 64 -16.98 8.45 -5.09
N LYS A 65 -16.18 7.40 -5.29
CA LYS A 65 -16.62 6.01 -5.42
C LYS A 65 -15.89 5.08 -4.45
N ALA A 66 -15.17 5.67 -3.49
CA ALA A 66 -14.24 4.95 -2.66
C ALA A 66 -14.98 4.13 -1.59
N GLU A 67 -15.05 2.82 -1.80
CA GLU A 67 -15.58 1.88 -0.82
C GLU A 67 -14.49 1.48 0.18
N LEU A 68 -14.86 1.33 1.45
CA LEU A 68 -13.91 1.01 2.52
C LEU A 68 -13.12 -0.28 2.22
N ASP A 69 -13.80 -1.32 1.75
CA ASP A 69 -13.18 -2.61 1.44
C ASP A 69 -12.13 -2.51 0.31
N GLU A 70 -12.41 -1.72 -0.73
CA GLU A 70 -11.46 -1.45 -1.83
C GLU A 70 -10.21 -0.74 -1.30
N ILE A 71 -10.40 0.30 -0.48
CA ILE A 71 -9.30 1.06 0.11
C ILE A 71 -8.46 0.17 1.02
N GLY A 72 -9.09 -0.66 1.85
CA GLY A 72 -8.41 -1.59 2.75
C GLY A 72 -7.58 -2.63 1.99
N ALA A 73 -8.12 -3.18 0.90
CA ALA A 73 -7.42 -4.12 0.04
C ALA A 73 -6.21 -3.45 -0.65
N ALA A 74 -6.41 -2.28 -1.26
CA ALA A 74 -5.35 -1.54 -1.94
C ALA A 74 -4.22 -1.15 -0.97
N ALA A 75 -4.57 -0.66 0.22
CA ALA A 75 -3.60 -0.28 1.24
C ALA A 75 -2.76 -1.49 1.71
N THR A 76 -3.41 -2.65 1.92
CA THR A 76 -2.73 -3.89 2.36
C THR A 76 -1.78 -4.42 1.30
N LEU A 77 -2.20 -4.42 0.03
CA LEU A 77 -1.36 -4.87 -1.08
C LEU A 77 -0.14 -3.98 -1.25
N LEU A 78 -0.31 -2.66 -1.18
CA LEU A 78 0.81 -1.73 -1.27
C LEU A 78 1.75 -1.86 -0.07
N ALA A 79 1.23 -1.99 1.15
CA ALA A 79 2.04 -2.24 2.34
C ALA A 79 2.83 -3.57 2.26
N SER A 80 2.23 -4.59 1.66
CA SER A 80 2.87 -5.89 1.44
C SER A 80 3.98 -5.80 0.40
N TYR A 81 3.76 -5.06 -0.69
CA TYR A 81 4.80 -4.74 -1.67
C TYR A 81 5.99 -4.01 -1.03
N LEU A 82 5.72 -2.98 -0.20
CA LEU A 82 6.77 -2.20 0.46
C LEU A 82 7.60 -2.99 1.49
N LYS A 83 7.07 -4.10 2.02
CA LYS A 83 7.82 -5.03 2.88
C LYS A 83 9.02 -5.65 2.15
N GLY A 84 8.99 -5.68 0.81
CA GLY A 84 9.97 -6.39 -0.01
C GLY A 84 9.77 -7.92 0.04
N PRO A 85 10.58 -8.68 -0.72
CA PRO A 85 10.55 -10.14 -0.64
C PRO A 85 10.81 -10.57 0.80
N GLY A 86 9.88 -11.33 1.37
CA GLY A 86 10.13 -12.06 2.61
C GLY A 86 11.31 -13.03 2.42
N PRO A 87 11.90 -13.54 3.52
CA PRO A 87 13.04 -14.46 3.46
C PRO A 87 12.83 -15.69 2.57
N GLU A 88 11.59 -16.06 2.22
CA GLU A 88 11.28 -17.18 1.32
C GLU A 88 11.57 -16.91 -0.17
N VAL A 89 11.57 -15.66 -0.64
CA VAL A 89 11.76 -15.36 -2.08
C VAL A 89 13.24 -15.10 -2.42
N ALA A 90 14.07 -14.77 -1.42
CA ALA A 90 15.51 -14.57 -1.57
C ALA A 90 16.29 -15.87 -1.92
N VAL A 91 15.62 -17.03 -1.93
CA VAL A 91 16.24 -18.32 -2.26
C VAL A 91 16.40 -18.51 -3.78
N PHE A 92 15.60 -17.83 -4.61
CA PHE A 92 15.67 -17.98 -6.07
C PHE A 92 16.86 -17.29 -6.74
N ASP A 93 17.56 -16.39 -6.04
CA ASP A 93 18.64 -15.60 -6.62
C ASP A 93 20.04 -16.23 -6.41
N LYS A 94 20.18 -17.20 -5.50
CA LYS A 94 21.48 -17.83 -5.19
C LYS A 94 21.81 -19.09 -6.00
N THR A 95 20.90 -19.55 -6.86
CA THR A 95 21.13 -20.78 -7.64
C THR A 95 21.66 -20.53 -9.06
N ARG A 96 21.86 -19.27 -9.47
CA ARG A 96 22.28 -18.91 -10.83
C ARG A 96 23.77 -18.58 -11.02
N GLU A 97 24.57 -18.57 -9.95
CA GLU A 97 26.00 -18.19 -9.99
C GLU A 97 26.98 -19.38 -9.96
N LYS A 98 26.53 -20.62 -10.15
CA LYS A 98 27.41 -21.81 -10.08
C LYS A 98 27.55 -22.63 -11.37
N ASP A 99 27.18 -22.07 -12.52
CA ASP A 99 27.50 -22.66 -13.82
C ASP A 99 28.01 -21.57 -14.77
N ASN A 100 29.30 -21.23 -14.64
CA ASN A 100 30.14 -20.69 -15.72
C ASN A 100 31.63 -20.86 -15.38
#